data_AF-A0A662B8F9-F1
#
_entry.id   AF-A0A662B8F9-F1
#
_cell.length_a   1.000
_cell.length_b   1.000
_cell.length_c   1.000
_cell.angle_alpha   90.00
_cell.angle_beta   90.00
_cell.angle_gamma   90.00
#
_symmetry.space_group_name_H-M   'P 1'
#
loop_
_entity.id
_entity.type
_entity.pdbx_description
1 polymer ?
#
loop_
_entity_poly.entity_id
_entity_poly.type
_entity_poly.pdbx_seq_one_letter_code
_entity_poly.pdbx_strand_id
1 'polypeptide(L)'
;MKNSVKQNLTQSKIAIKPWLLILLGTLFFLSTLNCAYAQTGNNSLLNNLTKPSNGRSMRSSSVDSKFDGNGDSKEILPGQTIVIADLEGPGIIKHIWNTSASLNPFSARALVIRIYWDDSEKPSVEVPLGDFFGVGHGA
;
A
#
# COMPACT_ATOMS: atom_id res chain seq x y z
N MET A 1 -8.57 11.13 -98.57
CA MET A 1 -7.40 10.24 -98.68
C MET A 1 -6.36 10.69 -97.67
N LYS A 2 -5.85 9.75 -96.88
CA LYS A 2 -4.79 9.84 -95.84
C LYS A 2 -5.23 10.18 -94.41
N ASN A 3 -5.43 9.07 -93.70
CA ASN A 3 -5.32 8.86 -92.25
C ASN A 3 -4.05 9.48 -91.65
N SER A 4 -4.11 9.87 -90.38
CA SER A 4 -2.98 9.62 -89.49
C SER A 4 -3.45 9.41 -88.05
N VAL A 5 -3.31 8.16 -87.64
CA VAL A 5 -3.54 7.60 -86.32
C VAL A 5 -2.49 8.16 -85.36
N LYS A 6 -2.89 8.88 -84.31
CA LYS A 6 -2.00 9.15 -83.16
C LYS A 6 -2.09 7.97 -82.20
N GLN A 7 -0.97 7.26 -82.05
CA GLN A 7 -0.85 6.10 -81.16
C GLN A 7 -0.92 6.49 -79.69
N ASN A 8 -1.57 5.62 -78.92
CA ASN A 8 -1.73 5.67 -77.47
C ASN A 8 -0.41 5.32 -76.76
N LEU A 9 0.05 6.19 -75.87
CA LEU A 9 0.95 5.82 -74.76
C LEU A 9 0.17 6.00 -73.46
N THR A 10 -0.46 4.92 -73.01
CA THR A 10 -1.17 4.84 -71.74
C THR A 10 -0.14 4.79 -70.60
N GLN A 11 0.22 5.95 -70.05
CA GLN A 11 0.88 6.03 -68.75
C GLN A 11 -0.06 5.45 -67.69
N SER A 12 0.18 4.21 -67.24
CA SER A 12 -0.59 3.62 -66.15
C SER A 12 -0.21 4.31 -64.83
N LYS A 13 -0.90 5.39 -64.50
CA LYS A 13 -0.82 5.99 -63.17
C LYS A 13 -1.28 4.93 -62.16
N ILE A 14 -0.38 4.51 -61.28
CA ILE A 14 -0.71 3.63 -60.16
C ILE A 14 -1.59 4.46 -59.22
N ALA A 15 -2.91 4.31 -59.35
CA ALA A 15 -3.87 4.99 -58.50
C ALA A 15 -3.95 4.22 -57.17
N ILE A 16 -3.41 4.82 -56.10
CA ILE A 16 -3.62 4.32 -54.74
C ILE A 16 -5.12 4.35 -54.48
N LYS A 17 -5.72 3.19 -54.27
CA LYS A 17 -7.17 3.08 -54.09
C LYS A 17 -7.56 3.79 -52.78
N PRO A 18 -8.66 4.57 -52.77
CA PRO A 18 -9.04 5.41 -51.61
C PRO A 18 -9.28 4.59 -50.33
N TRP A 19 -9.69 3.33 -50.45
CA TRP A 19 -9.84 2.44 -49.29
C TRP A 19 -8.52 2.11 -48.59
N LEU A 20 -7.39 2.14 -49.30
CA LEU A 20 -6.07 1.87 -48.70
C LEU A 20 -5.64 2.99 -47.75
N LEU A 21 -6.00 4.24 -48.07
CA LEU A 21 -5.77 5.41 -47.22
C LEU A 21 -6.67 5.40 -45.99
N ILE A 22 -7.92 4.95 -46.14
CA ILE A 22 -8.83 4.74 -45.02
C ILE A 22 -8.29 3.64 -44.11
N LEU A 23 -7.82 2.51 -44.67
CA LEU A 23 -7.26 1.40 -43.90
C LEU A 23 -6.03 1.85 -43.10
N LEU A 24 -5.10 2.57 -43.72
CA LEU A 24 -3.92 3.15 -43.06
C LEU A 24 -4.29 4.17 -41.98
N GLY A 25 -5.28 5.03 -42.23
CA GLY A 25 -5.81 5.97 -41.25
C GLY A 25 -6.44 5.25 -40.06
N THR A 26 -7.22 4.20 -40.29
CA THR A 26 -7.82 3.39 -39.21
C THR A 26 -6.77 2.62 -38.41
N LEU A 27 -5.73 2.07 -39.04
CA LEU A 27 -4.61 1.40 -38.36
C LEU A 27 -3.81 2.38 -37.49
N PHE A 28 -3.59 3.61 -37.97
CA PHE A 28 -2.94 4.68 -37.21
C PHE A 28 -3.81 5.21 -36.05
N PHE A 29 -5.13 5.25 -36.24
CA PHE A 29 -6.07 5.64 -35.18
C PHE A 29 -6.23 4.54 -34.12
N LEU A 30 -6.16 3.26 -34.51
CA LEU A 30 -6.25 2.12 -33.60
C LEU A 30 -4.95 1.94 -32.77
N SER A 31 -3.79 2.31 -33.31
CA SER A 31 -2.53 2.27 -32.56
C SER A 31 -2.42 3.38 -31.49
N THR A 32 -2.95 4.57 -31.75
CA THR A 32 -2.96 5.69 -30.78
C THR A 32 -3.89 5.44 -29.59
N LEU A 33 -4.98 4.69 -29.77
CA LEU A 33 -5.87 4.26 -28.67
C LEU A 33 -5.16 3.36 -27.64
N ASN A 34 -4.22 2.51 -28.06
CA ASN A 34 -3.47 1.62 -27.16
C ASN A 34 -2.43 2.38 -26.30
N CYS A 35 -1.78 3.41 -26.85
CA CYS A 35 -0.85 4.25 -26.09
C CYS A 35 -1.54 5.03 -24.94
N ALA A 36 -2.81 5.42 -25.12
CA ALA A 36 -3.57 6.11 -24.07
C ALA A 36 -3.97 5.18 -22.91
N TYR A 37 -4.28 3.90 -23.19
CA TYR A 37 -4.60 2.90 -22.17
C TYR A 37 -3.38 2.47 -21.35
N ALA A 38 -2.17 2.52 -21.91
CA ALA A 38 -0.93 2.19 -21.20
C ALA A 38 -0.58 3.19 -20.08
N GLN A 39 -1.17 4.40 -20.08
CA GLN A 39 -0.94 5.42 -19.06
C GLN A 39 -1.94 5.38 -17.90
N THR A 40 -2.90 4.44 -17.89
CA THR A 40 -3.85 4.29 -16.77
C THR A 40 -3.24 3.53 -15.58
N GLY A 41 -2.01 3.89 -15.21
CA GLY A 41 -1.31 3.37 -14.03
C GLY A 41 -1.64 4.16 -12.76
N ASN A 42 -2.92 4.39 -12.47
CA ASN A 42 -3.35 5.19 -11.30
C ASN A 42 -3.38 4.38 -9.98
N ASN A 43 -2.70 3.23 -9.91
CA ASN A 43 -2.64 2.37 -8.73
C ASN A 43 -1.27 2.44 -8.03
N SER A 44 -0.71 3.64 -7.86
CA SER A 44 0.48 3.81 -7.02
C SER A 44 0.07 3.84 -5.55
N LEU A 45 0.80 3.11 -4.70
CA LEU A 45 0.63 3.10 -3.22
C LEU A 45 0.59 4.52 -2.62
N LEU A 46 1.23 5.47 -3.30
CA LEU A 46 1.41 6.84 -2.81
C LEU A 46 0.27 7.79 -3.20
N ASN A 47 -0.63 7.39 -4.11
CA ASN A 47 -1.66 8.27 -4.69
C ASN A 47 -2.68 8.82 -3.67
N ASN A 48 -2.76 8.20 -2.48
CA ASN A 48 -3.68 8.61 -1.43
C ASN A 48 -2.99 9.35 -0.27
N LEU A 49 -1.67 9.58 -0.30
CA LEU A 49 -0.95 10.24 0.79
C LEU A 49 -1.39 11.70 1.01
N THR A 50 -1.76 12.40 -0.06
CA THR A 50 -2.19 13.80 0.00
C THR A 50 -3.70 13.97 0.16
N LYS A 51 -4.45 12.87 0.18
CA LYS A 51 -5.90 12.90 0.35
C LYS A 51 -6.24 12.80 1.84
N PRO A 52 -7.20 13.59 2.33
CA PRO A 52 -7.65 13.45 3.71
C PRO A 52 -8.25 12.06 3.94
N SER A 53 -7.92 11.43 5.06
CA SER A 53 -8.52 10.17 5.48
C SER A 53 -9.81 10.43 6.28
N ASN A 54 -10.84 9.62 6.04
CA ASN A 54 -12.01 9.59 6.92
C ASN A 54 -11.61 8.92 8.25
N GLY A 55 -11.50 9.71 9.31
CA GLY A 55 -11.09 9.25 10.64
C GLY A 55 -10.18 10.26 11.36
N ARG A 56 -9.69 9.88 12.53
CA ARG A 56 -8.70 10.66 13.30
C ARG A 56 -7.55 9.76 13.75
N SER A 57 -6.36 10.31 13.85
CA SER A 57 -5.24 9.62 14.48
C SER A 57 -5.45 9.55 16.00
N MET A 58 -5.16 8.40 16.59
CA MET A 58 -5.17 8.18 18.03
C MET A 58 -3.88 7.48 18.44
N ARG A 59 -3.50 7.63 19.72
CA ARG A 59 -2.29 7.02 20.28
C ARG A 59 -2.52 6.66 21.74
N SER A 60 -2.23 5.41 22.09
CA SER A 60 -1.89 5.03 23.47
C SER A 60 -0.37 4.95 23.59
N SER A 61 0.19 5.45 24.68
CA SER A 61 1.65 5.48 24.89
C SER A 61 2.00 5.42 26.37
N SER A 62 3.24 5.05 26.67
CA SER A 62 3.78 5.00 28.04
C SER A 62 4.09 6.36 28.66
N VAL A 63 3.67 7.46 28.02
CA VAL A 63 3.91 8.85 28.43
C VAL A 63 3.66 9.05 29.94
N ASP A 64 4.49 9.89 30.54
CA ASP A 64 4.30 10.32 31.92
C ASP A 64 2.88 10.91 32.11
N SER A 65 2.17 10.42 33.13
CA SER A 65 0.77 10.75 33.36
C SER A 65 0.52 12.23 33.70
N LYS A 66 1.55 12.92 34.20
CA LYS A 66 1.49 14.34 34.57
C LYS A 66 1.94 15.26 33.43
N PHE A 67 2.55 14.69 32.39
CA PHE A 67 3.06 15.41 31.21
C PHE A 67 4.08 16.52 31.55
N ASP A 68 4.75 16.42 32.69
CA ASP A 68 5.72 17.39 33.21
C ASP A 68 7.11 16.79 33.49
N GLY A 69 7.31 15.52 33.13
CA GLY A 69 8.53 14.76 33.38
C GLY A 69 8.95 13.86 32.22
N ASN A 70 9.93 12.99 32.49
CA ASN A 70 10.51 12.02 31.54
C ASN A 70 10.26 10.57 31.99
N GLY A 71 9.20 10.35 32.78
CA GLY A 71 8.77 9.05 33.29
C GLY A 71 8.02 8.22 32.24
N ASP A 72 8.47 8.23 30.98
CA ASP A 72 7.72 7.72 29.82
C ASP A 72 7.82 6.19 29.64
N SER A 73 7.82 5.44 30.73
CA SER A 73 7.87 3.98 30.76
C SER A 73 6.91 3.41 31.80
N LYS A 74 6.61 2.11 31.70
CA LYS A 74 5.78 1.40 32.68
C LYS A 74 6.57 0.20 33.20
N GLU A 75 6.65 0.09 34.52
CA GLU A 75 7.22 -1.07 35.19
C GLU A 75 6.20 -2.22 35.22
N ILE A 76 6.67 -3.44 34.99
CA ILE A 76 5.87 -4.66 35.05
C ILE A 76 6.61 -5.64 35.95
N LEU A 77 6.04 -5.89 37.13
CA LEU A 77 6.58 -6.82 38.11
C LEU A 77 6.32 -8.29 37.71
N PRO A 78 7.04 -9.26 38.28
CA PRO A 78 6.80 -10.67 38.01
C PRO A 78 5.34 -11.08 38.26
N GLY A 79 4.71 -11.70 37.25
CA GLY A 79 3.29 -12.11 37.30
C GLY A 79 2.29 -10.96 37.12
N GLN A 80 2.74 -9.71 37.06
CA GLN A 80 1.87 -8.56 36.81
C GLN A 80 1.41 -8.54 35.36
N THR A 81 0.15 -8.16 35.17
CA THR A 81 -0.41 -7.81 33.86
C THR A 81 -0.86 -6.36 33.90
N ILE A 82 -0.56 -5.60 32.85
CA ILE A 82 -1.02 -4.22 32.69
C ILE A 82 -1.77 -4.08 31.37
N VAL A 83 -2.77 -3.19 31.34
CA VAL A 83 -3.45 -2.80 30.11
C VAL A 83 -2.71 -1.59 29.53
N ILE A 84 -2.12 -1.74 28.35
CA ILE A 84 -1.35 -0.66 27.68
C ILE A 84 -2.19 0.13 26.68
N ALA A 85 -3.32 -0.40 26.25
CA ALA A 85 -4.29 0.27 25.40
C ALA A 85 -5.66 -0.37 25.63
N ASP A 86 -6.65 0.47 25.92
CA ASP A 86 -8.07 0.13 25.98
C ASP A 86 -8.78 1.11 25.05
N LEU A 87 -9.29 0.61 23.93
CA LEU A 87 -9.70 1.42 22.78
C LEU A 87 -11.13 1.08 22.40
N GLU A 88 -12.00 2.09 22.41
CA GLU A 88 -13.41 1.92 22.04
C GLU A 88 -13.69 2.31 20.58
N GLY A 89 -14.60 1.57 19.96
CA GLY A 89 -15.14 1.85 18.63
C GLY A 89 -14.30 1.31 17.47
N PRO A 90 -14.74 1.55 16.22
CA PRO A 90 -14.08 1.02 15.04
C PRO A 90 -12.73 1.71 14.79
N GLY A 91 -11.71 0.93 14.47
CA GLY A 91 -10.37 1.46 14.21
C GLY A 91 -9.42 0.44 13.59
N ILE A 92 -8.22 0.92 13.26
CA ILE A 92 -7.13 0.08 12.74
C ILE A 92 -5.85 0.46 13.48
N ILE A 93 -5.22 -0.52 14.12
CA ILE A 93 -3.86 -0.35 14.65
C ILE A 93 -2.89 -0.48 13.49
N LYS A 94 -2.30 0.64 13.06
CA LYS A 94 -1.36 0.68 11.92
C LYS A 94 0.11 0.59 12.34
N HIS A 95 0.41 0.87 13.61
CA HIS A 95 1.77 0.96 14.11
C HIS A 95 1.82 0.61 15.60
N ILE A 96 2.70 -0.32 15.95
CA ILE A 96 3.04 -0.68 17.33
C ILE A 96 4.54 -0.57 17.46
N TRP A 97 4.99 0.14 18.50
CA TRP A 97 6.40 0.25 18.86
C TRP A 97 6.56 -0.04 20.34
N ASN A 98 7.62 -0.78 20.69
CA ASN A 98 7.97 -1.08 22.06
C ASN A 98 9.50 -1.18 22.20
N THR A 99 9.99 -0.86 23.39
CA THR A 99 11.30 -1.30 23.87
C THR A 99 11.13 -1.81 25.31
N SER A 100 11.88 -2.83 25.68
CA SER A 100 11.90 -3.37 27.04
C SER A 100 13.27 -3.19 27.66
N ALA A 101 13.35 -2.51 28.79
CA ALA A 101 14.55 -2.44 29.60
C ALA A 101 14.52 -3.58 30.64
N SER A 102 15.47 -4.50 30.56
CA SER A 102 15.59 -5.59 31.53
C SER A 102 17.06 -5.99 31.70
N LEU A 103 17.42 -6.40 32.91
CA LEU A 103 18.71 -7.05 33.19
C LEU A 103 18.69 -8.54 32.84
N ASN A 104 17.51 -9.10 32.53
CA ASN A 104 17.37 -10.49 32.14
C ASN A 104 17.70 -10.65 30.64
N PRO A 105 18.74 -11.42 30.26
CA PRO A 105 19.08 -11.66 28.85
C PRO A 105 18.00 -12.46 28.09
N PHE A 106 17.07 -13.09 28.80
CA PHE A 106 15.93 -13.81 28.22
C PHE A 106 14.62 -12.98 28.26
N SER A 107 14.73 -11.66 28.47
CA SER A 107 13.56 -10.77 28.61
C SER A 107 12.63 -10.77 27.40
N ALA A 108 13.15 -11.02 26.19
CA ALA A 108 12.37 -11.13 24.96
C ALA A 108 11.22 -12.17 25.02
N ARG A 109 11.38 -13.23 25.83
CA ARG A 109 10.33 -14.24 26.07
C ARG A 109 9.72 -14.20 27.47
N ALA A 110 10.14 -13.25 28.31
CA ALA A 110 9.60 -13.08 29.65
C ALA A 110 8.32 -12.24 29.69
N LEU A 111 8.05 -11.46 28.64
CA LEU A 111 6.82 -10.68 28.47
C LEU A 111 5.93 -11.31 27.40
N VAL A 112 4.63 -11.34 27.65
CA VAL A 112 3.61 -11.83 26.71
C VAL A 112 2.72 -10.66 26.33
N ILE A 113 2.52 -10.45 25.02
CA ILE A 113 1.52 -9.51 24.51
C ILE A 113 0.20 -10.25 24.29
N ARG A 114 -0.90 -9.65 24.76
CA ARG A 114 -2.26 -10.13 24.53
C ARG A 114 -3.07 -9.06 23.84
N ILE A 115 -3.79 -9.44 22.78
CA ILE A 115 -4.69 -8.55 22.05
C ILE A 115 -6.06 -9.19 21.95
N TYR A 116 -7.07 -8.45 22.38
CA TYR A 116 -8.47 -8.82 22.39
C TYR A 116 -9.20 -7.93 21.39
N TRP A 117 -10.07 -8.52 20.57
CA TRP A 117 -10.88 -7.81 19.58
C TRP A 117 -12.35 -7.99 19.92
N ASP A 118 -13.15 -6.96 19.70
CA ASP A 118 -14.61 -7.00 19.75
C ASP A 118 -15.17 -7.72 20.99
N ASP A 119 -14.68 -7.33 22.18
CA ASP A 119 -15.07 -7.87 23.50
C ASP A 119 -14.89 -9.39 23.68
N SER A 120 -14.03 -10.02 22.89
CA SER A 120 -13.72 -11.45 23.02
C SER A 120 -13.16 -11.80 24.39
N GLU A 121 -13.70 -12.82 25.05
CA GLU A 121 -13.19 -13.36 26.33
C GLU A 121 -11.79 -13.96 26.20
N LYS A 122 -11.43 -14.44 25.01
CA LYS A 122 -10.12 -15.04 24.72
C LYS A 122 -9.28 -14.10 23.86
N PRO A 123 -7.95 -14.02 24.11
CA PRO A 123 -7.08 -13.20 23.28
C PRO A 123 -7.00 -13.79 21.87
N SER A 124 -7.13 -12.92 20.86
CA SER A 124 -6.92 -13.25 19.45
C SER A 124 -5.43 -13.34 19.10
N VAL A 125 -4.60 -12.64 19.87
CA VAL A 125 -3.13 -12.72 19.80
C VAL A 125 -2.64 -12.96 21.22
N GLU A 126 -1.90 -14.04 21.45
CA GLU A 126 -1.22 -14.33 22.72
C GLU A 126 0.12 -15.00 22.43
N VAL A 127 1.20 -14.22 22.46
CA VAL A 127 2.55 -14.69 22.15
C VAL A 127 3.59 -13.94 22.99
N PRO A 128 4.80 -14.50 23.19
CA PRO A 128 5.90 -13.74 23.74
C PRO A 128 6.16 -12.46 22.93
N LEU A 129 6.50 -11.36 23.60
CA LEU A 129 6.67 -10.04 23.00
C LEU A 129 7.77 -10.04 21.93
N GLY A 130 8.89 -10.72 22.19
CA GLY A 130 9.96 -10.89 21.21
C GLY A 130 9.50 -11.64 19.97
N ASP A 131 8.78 -12.75 20.15
CA ASP A 131 8.27 -13.56 19.04
C ASP A 131 7.27 -12.76 18.16
N PHE A 132 6.45 -11.89 18.76
CA PHE A 132 5.56 -10.97 18.02
C PHE A 132 6.31 -10.06 17.05
N PHE A 133 7.50 -9.59 17.44
CA PHE A 133 8.36 -8.73 16.62
C PHE A 133 9.41 -9.50 15.82
N GLY A 134 9.36 -10.84 15.79
CA GLY A 134 10.33 -11.67 15.08
C GLY A 134 11.71 -11.76 15.75
N VAL A 135 11.83 -11.36 17.02
CA VAL A 135 13.03 -11.47 17.84
C VAL A 135 13.03 -12.83 18.55
N GLY A 136 13.40 -13.88 17.79
CA GLY A 136 13.32 -15.27 18.25
C GLY A 136 14.51 -15.78 19.08
N HIS A 137 15.63 -15.04 19.12
CA HIS A 137 16.82 -15.39 19.89
C HIS A 137 17.04 -14.34 20.97
N GLY A 138 16.94 -14.74 22.23
CA GLY A 138 17.26 -13.88 23.37
C GLY A 138 18.74 -13.52 23.36
N ALA A 139 19.03 -12.23 23.46
CA ALA A 139 20.30 -11.72 23.94
C ALA A 139 19.99 -10.65 24.99
#